data_AF-A0A7X7LCA0-F1
#
_entry.id   AF-A0A7X7LCA0-F1
#
_cell.length_a   1.000
_cell.length_b   1.000
_cell.length_c   1.000
_cell.angle_alpha   90.00
_cell.angle_beta   90.00
_cell.angle_gamma   90.00
#
_symmetry.space_group_name_H-M   'P 1'
#
loop_
_entity.id
_entity.type
_entity.pdbx_description
1 polymer ?
#
loop_
_entity_poly.entity_id
_entity_poly.type
_entity_poly.pdbx_seq_one_letter_code
_entity_poly.pdbx_strand_id
1 'polypeptide(L)'
;MSEVIIGTSAHESADTALLRQAHIGWIRQGFGMPFADKVGGALSERYVKSKEQAQRWIAQGFKIMGVSHGIGIGTYVPDGAGGLKLQWKSSVPEWYGEPGSDRFIRTYRDVCAFLAADLRELVPLWQIANEFDIPQFFGPLDMAQAAKVLEEGARGLKQGNPHAIVGPNMGGILRGYYL
;
A
#
# COMPACT_ATOMS: atom_id res chain seq x y z
N MET A 1 19.14 15.47 -14.58
CA MET A 1 19.65 14.30 -13.85
C MET A 1 18.48 13.67 -13.11
N SER A 2 18.25 12.37 -13.25
CA SER A 2 17.25 11.66 -12.45
C SER A 2 17.67 11.67 -10.98
N GLU A 3 16.74 11.99 -10.08
CA GLU A 3 16.98 11.91 -8.63
C GLU A 3 17.10 10.44 -8.23
N VAL A 4 18.18 10.08 -7.53
CA VAL A 4 18.31 8.76 -6.89
C VAL A 4 17.50 8.77 -5.59
N ILE A 5 16.55 7.86 -5.45
CA ILE A 5 15.70 7.75 -4.26
C ILE A 5 16.43 6.90 -3.21
N ILE A 6 16.84 7.53 -2.11
CA ILE A 6 17.37 6.85 -0.91
C ILE A 6 16.33 7.01 0.19
N GLY A 7 15.69 5.90 0.57
CA GLY A 7 14.56 5.88 1.48
C GLY A 7 14.52 4.68 2.42
N THR A 8 13.68 4.77 3.46
CA THR A 8 13.45 3.68 4.42
C THR A 8 11.99 3.61 4.87
N SER A 9 11.60 2.49 5.47
CA SER A 9 10.41 2.44 6.33
C SER A 9 10.83 2.81 7.75
N ALA A 10 10.18 3.79 8.37
CA ALA A 10 10.54 4.28 9.69
C ALA A 10 9.34 4.22 10.66
N HIS A 11 9.61 3.91 11.92
CA HIS A 11 8.65 4.13 12.99
C HIS A 11 8.41 5.63 13.17
N GLU A 12 7.22 6.04 13.61
CA GLU A 12 6.87 7.46 13.80
C GLU A 12 7.78 8.20 14.78
N SER A 13 8.43 7.47 15.68
CA SER A 13 9.38 7.97 16.68
C SER A 13 10.85 7.82 16.26
N ALA A 14 11.14 7.51 14.99
CA ALA A 14 12.52 7.34 14.54
C ALA A 14 13.33 8.64 14.65
N ASP A 15 14.62 8.51 14.95
CA ASP A 15 15.51 9.67 15.05
C ASP A 15 15.77 10.28 13.67
N THR A 16 15.08 11.39 13.41
CA THR A 16 15.18 12.11 12.13
C THR A 16 16.56 12.70 11.86
N ALA A 17 17.35 12.99 12.90
CA ALA A 17 18.70 13.50 12.71
C ALA A 17 19.61 12.39 12.18
N LEU A 18 19.51 11.18 12.74
CA LEU A 18 20.25 10.01 12.24
C LEU A 18 19.85 9.65 10.80
N LEU A 19 18.56 9.69 10.47
CA LEU A 19 18.10 9.44 9.10
C LEU A 19 18.74 10.42 8.10
N ARG A 20 18.78 11.71 8.44
CA ARG A 20 19.41 12.74 7.58
C ARG A 20 20.92 12.58 7.50
N GLN A 21 21.60 12.22 8.60
CA GLN A 21 23.04 11.93 8.60
C GLN A 21 23.38 10.74 7.71
N ALA A 22 22.49 9.76 7.59
CA ALA A 22 22.60 8.64 6.67
C ALA A 22 22.18 8.97 5.22
N HIS A 23 21.91 10.24 4.90
CA HIS A 23 21.44 10.70 3.60
C HIS A 23 20.11 10.08 3.13
N ILE A 24 19.26 9.67 4.07
CA ILE A 24 17.91 9.19 3.78
C ILE A 24 17.00 10.40 3.59
N GLY A 25 16.42 10.52 2.39
CA GLY A 25 15.52 11.64 2.03
C GLY A 25 14.06 11.22 1.88
N TRP A 26 13.78 9.92 1.84
CA TRP A 26 12.43 9.39 1.57
C TRP A 26 11.95 8.44 2.66
N ILE A 27 10.66 8.54 3.01
CA ILE A 27 9.99 7.63 3.92
C ILE A 27 8.91 6.84 3.18
N ARG A 28 8.93 5.52 3.32
CA ARG A 28 7.87 4.63 2.88
C ARG A 28 6.75 4.62 3.93
N GLN A 29 5.61 5.21 3.58
CA GLN A 29 4.47 5.40 4.47
C GLN A 29 3.27 4.60 4.00
N GLY A 30 2.74 3.74 4.87
CA GLY A 30 1.47 3.06 4.63
C GLY A 30 0.27 3.95 4.93
N PHE A 31 -0.71 3.95 4.03
CA PHE A 31 -2.02 4.57 4.23
C PHE A 31 -3.06 3.47 4.48
N GLY A 32 -3.73 3.54 5.63
CA GLY A 32 -4.83 2.62 5.95
C GLY A 32 -6.06 2.84 5.07
N MET A 33 -7.05 1.95 5.21
CA MET A 33 -8.36 2.10 4.55
C MET A 33 -8.94 3.50 4.80
N PRO A 34 -9.19 4.32 3.76
CA PRO A 34 -9.62 5.70 3.97
C PRO A 34 -11.01 5.83 4.53
N PHE A 35 -11.91 4.89 4.26
CA PHE A 35 -13.32 5.00 4.63
C PHE A 35 -13.73 4.04 5.74
N ALA A 36 -14.69 4.46 6.57
CA ALA A 36 -15.27 3.63 7.63
C ALA A 36 -16.45 2.78 7.12
N ASP A 37 -17.29 3.35 6.25
CA ASP A 37 -18.62 2.83 5.91
C ASP A 37 -18.80 2.51 4.41
N LYS A 38 -18.28 3.35 3.52
CA LYS A 38 -18.31 3.16 2.06
C LYS A 38 -17.34 4.08 1.36
N VAL A 39 -17.05 3.80 0.09
CA VAL A 39 -16.32 4.72 -0.78
C VAL A 39 -17.00 6.10 -0.81
N GLY A 40 -16.24 7.16 -0.52
CA GLY A 40 -16.74 8.53 -0.45
C GLY A 40 -17.55 8.85 0.81
N GLY A 41 -17.60 7.92 1.77
CA GLY A 41 -18.24 8.11 3.07
C GLY A 41 -17.31 8.77 4.10
N ALA A 42 -17.53 8.46 5.38
CA ALA A 42 -16.76 9.04 6.48
C ALA A 42 -15.31 8.53 6.46
N LEU A 43 -14.36 9.44 6.70
CA LEU A 43 -12.95 9.06 6.80
C LEU A 43 -12.71 8.24 8.07
N SER A 44 -11.90 7.18 7.95
CA SER A 44 -11.49 6.38 9.09
C SER A 44 -10.44 7.12 9.92
N GLU A 45 -10.48 6.95 11.24
CA GLU A 45 -9.46 7.51 12.14
C GLU A 45 -8.04 7.04 11.78
N ARG A 46 -7.92 5.78 11.33
CA ARG A 46 -6.64 5.19 10.92
C ARG A 46 -6.05 5.96 9.74
N TYR A 47 -6.86 6.30 8.75
CA TYR A 47 -6.41 7.05 7.60
C TYR A 47 -6.00 8.47 7.96
N VAL A 48 -6.81 9.15 8.77
CA VAL A 48 -6.49 10.51 9.25
C VAL A 48 -5.14 10.52 9.95
N LYS A 49 -4.89 9.57 10.86
CA LYS A 49 -3.59 9.41 11.53
C LYS A 49 -2.44 9.13 10.55
N SER A 50 -2.64 8.27 9.54
CA SER A 50 -1.64 8.03 8.50
C SER A 50 -1.31 9.30 7.69
N LYS A 51 -2.32 10.12 7.36
CA LYS A 51 -2.15 11.39 6.64
C LYS A 51 -1.38 12.41 7.49
N GLU A 52 -1.75 12.56 8.75
CA GLU A 52 -1.03 13.41 9.70
C GLU A 52 0.42 12.97 9.88
N GLN A 53 0.68 11.67 9.95
CA GLN A 53 2.05 11.15 10.03
C GLN A 53 2.86 11.50 8.77
N ALA A 54 2.28 11.37 7.57
CA ALA A 54 2.94 11.78 6.34
C ALA A 54 3.27 13.29 6.34
N GLN A 55 2.34 14.12 6.82
CA GLN A 55 2.56 15.56 6.95
C GLN A 55 3.67 15.89 7.95
N ARG A 56 3.77 15.15 9.06
CA ARG A 56 4.88 15.29 10.03
C ARG A 56 6.23 15.00 9.40
N TRP A 57 6.34 13.92 8.63
CA TRP A 57 7.57 13.60 7.88
C TRP A 57 7.94 14.70 6.89
N ILE A 58 6.97 15.24 6.16
CA ILE A 58 7.19 16.34 5.21
C ILE A 58 7.64 17.62 5.91
N ALA A 59 7.02 17.96 7.05
CA ALA A 59 7.45 19.10 7.88
C ALA A 59 8.88 18.92 8.42
N GLN A 60 9.33 17.67 8.57
CA GLN A 60 10.71 17.30 8.89
C GLN A 60 11.60 17.16 7.65
N GLY A 61 11.18 17.60 6.47
CA GLY A 61 12.01 17.67 5.27
C GLY A 61 12.18 16.34 4.51
N PHE A 62 11.37 15.32 4.80
CA PHE A 62 11.36 14.07 4.05
C PHE A 62 10.33 14.08 2.92
N LYS A 63 10.61 13.36 1.83
CA LYS A 63 9.65 13.02 0.78
C LYS A 63 8.96 11.70 1.10
N ILE A 64 7.76 11.48 0.54
CA ILE A 64 6.97 10.29 0.83
C ILE A 64 6.85 9.38 -0.38
N MET A 65 7.15 8.10 -0.17
CA MET A 65 6.64 7.01 -0.99
C MET A 65 5.43 6.41 -0.29
N GLY A 66 4.24 6.56 -0.87
CA GLY A 66 3.02 6.01 -0.32
C GLY A 66 2.86 4.54 -0.64
N VAL A 67 2.24 3.81 0.28
CA VAL A 67 1.71 2.47 0.05
C VAL A 67 0.21 2.54 0.23
N SER A 68 -0.52 2.09 -0.78
CA SER A 68 -1.97 1.92 -0.72
C SER A 68 -2.38 0.96 0.41
N HIS A 69 -3.68 0.90 0.70
CA HIS A 69 -4.20 0.02 1.73
C HIS A 69 -4.00 -1.46 1.35
N GLY A 70 -3.59 -2.27 2.33
CA GLY A 70 -3.53 -3.72 2.17
C GLY A 70 -4.93 -4.36 2.20
N ILE A 71 -5.05 -5.51 1.55
CA ILE A 71 -6.31 -6.28 1.50
C ILE A 71 -6.45 -7.30 2.65
N GLY A 72 -5.32 -7.67 3.25
CA GLY A 72 -5.22 -8.56 4.40
C GLY A 72 -3.78 -9.03 4.58
N ILE A 73 -3.60 -10.01 5.46
CA ILE A 73 -2.29 -10.62 5.70
C ILE A 73 -2.42 -12.08 6.14
N GLY A 74 -1.54 -12.93 5.61
CA GLY A 74 -1.34 -14.30 6.04
C GLY A 74 -0.41 -14.40 7.24
N THR A 75 -0.74 -15.26 8.19
CA THR A 75 0.13 -15.65 9.30
C THR A 75 0.20 -17.18 9.36
N TYR A 76 1.38 -17.74 9.63
CA TYR A 76 1.53 -19.17 9.81
C TYR A 76 1.07 -19.58 11.21
N VAL A 77 0.17 -20.57 11.27
CA VAL A 77 -0.36 -21.13 12.52
C VAL A 77 -0.14 -22.65 12.54
N PRO A 78 -0.02 -23.28 13.72
CA PRO A 78 0.09 -24.74 13.82
C PRO A 78 -1.08 -25.45 13.13
N ASP A 79 -0.78 -26.52 12.39
CA ASP A 79 -1.80 -27.31 11.66
C ASP A 79 -2.39 -28.47 12.47
N GLY A 80 -1.83 -28.76 13.65
CA GLY A 80 -2.24 -29.88 14.51
C GLY A 80 -1.55 -31.22 14.19
N ALA A 81 -0.80 -31.31 13.09
CA ALA A 81 -0.01 -32.47 12.67
C ALA A 81 1.51 -32.26 12.85
N GLY A 82 1.92 -31.18 13.53
CA GLY A 82 3.31 -30.80 13.71
C GLY A 82 3.87 -29.88 12.62
N GLY A 83 3.03 -29.44 11.68
CA GLY A 83 3.38 -28.48 10.65
C GLY A 83 2.79 -27.08 10.88
N LEU A 84 2.98 -26.22 9.89
CA LEU A 84 2.44 -24.87 9.84
C LEU A 84 1.55 -24.72 8.61
N LYS A 85 0.40 -24.05 8.78
CA LYS A 85 -0.48 -23.65 7.69
C LYS A 85 -0.63 -22.15 7.63
N LEU A 86 -0.72 -21.60 6.42
CA LEU A 86 -1.02 -20.18 6.23
C LEU A 86 -2.49 -19.92 6.55
N GLN A 87 -2.76 -19.07 7.53
CA GLN A 87 -4.08 -18.54 7.82
C GLN A 87 -4.14 -17.07 7.39
N TRP A 88 -5.01 -16.77 6.43
CA TRP A 88 -5.17 -15.41 5.92
C TRP A 88 -6.32 -14.69 6.64
N LYS A 89 -6.07 -13.43 7.02
CA LYS A 89 -7.06 -12.55 7.64
C LYS A 89 -7.26 -11.31 6.78
N SER A 90 -8.51 -11.07 6.37
CA SER A 90 -8.90 -9.84 5.69
C SER A 90 -8.66 -8.62 6.57
N SER A 91 -8.17 -7.54 5.97
CA SER A 91 -8.14 -6.21 6.57
C SER A 91 -9.17 -5.26 5.96
N VAL A 92 -9.94 -5.71 4.97
CA VAL A 92 -10.99 -4.90 4.35
C VAL A 92 -12.35 -5.16 5.03
N PRO A 93 -13.19 -4.12 5.16
CA PRO A 93 -14.53 -4.25 5.73
C PRO A 93 -15.50 -4.95 4.77
N GLU A 94 -16.64 -5.43 5.27
CA GLU A 94 -17.64 -6.18 4.48
C GLU A 94 -18.15 -5.39 3.26
N TRP A 95 -18.35 -4.08 3.41
CA TRP A 95 -18.84 -3.22 2.33
C TRP A 95 -17.86 -3.13 1.14
N TYR A 96 -16.61 -3.56 1.33
CA TYR A 96 -15.58 -3.56 0.30
C TYR A 96 -15.86 -4.57 -0.82
N GLY A 97 -16.63 -5.61 -0.52
CA GLY A 97 -16.90 -6.73 -1.42
C GLY A 97 -15.99 -7.93 -1.16
N GLU A 98 -16.46 -9.10 -1.60
CA GLU A 98 -15.73 -10.36 -1.48
C GLU A 98 -14.43 -10.33 -2.29
N PRO A 99 -13.27 -10.74 -1.73
CA PRO A 99 -12.01 -10.84 -2.46
C PRO A 99 -12.17 -11.58 -3.80
N GLY A 100 -11.66 -10.98 -4.87
CA GLY A 100 -11.72 -11.55 -6.22
C GLY A 100 -13.01 -11.25 -7.00
N SER A 101 -14.03 -10.68 -6.36
CA SER A 101 -15.23 -10.22 -7.04
C SER A 101 -15.02 -8.92 -7.82
N ASP A 102 -15.85 -8.69 -8.84
CA ASP A 102 -15.87 -7.42 -9.57
C ASP A 102 -16.09 -6.20 -8.67
N ARG A 103 -16.91 -6.36 -7.62
CA ARG A 103 -17.14 -5.29 -6.63
C ARG A 103 -15.85 -4.94 -5.91
N PHE A 104 -15.14 -5.95 -5.41
CA PHE A 104 -13.86 -5.76 -4.72
C PHE A 104 -12.83 -5.04 -5.60
N ILE A 105 -12.71 -5.45 -6.87
CA ILE A 105 -11.77 -4.85 -7.82
C ILE A 105 -12.12 -3.38 -8.08
N ARG A 106 -13.41 -3.06 -8.32
CA ARG A 106 -13.87 -1.68 -8.49
C ARG A 106 -13.63 -0.85 -7.23
N THR A 107 -13.97 -1.37 -6.05
CA THR A 107 -13.74 -0.67 -4.78
C THR A 107 -12.25 -0.42 -4.54
N TYR A 108 -11.37 -1.36 -4.91
CA TYR A 108 -9.92 -1.15 -4.85
C TYR A 108 -9.46 0.02 -5.69
N ARG A 109 -9.91 0.08 -6.94
CA ARG A 109 -9.64 1.21 -7.83
C ARG A 109 -10.13 2.54 -7.25
N ASP A 110 -11.37 2.59 -6.77
CA ASP A 110 -11.97 3.83 -6.29
C ASP A 110 -11.26 4.34 -5.03
N VAL A 111 -10.87 3.43 -4.13
CA VAL A 111 -10.07 3.76 -2.95
C VAL A 111 -8.69 4.28 -3.35
N CYS A 112 -8.01 3.61 -4.29
CA CYS A 112 -6.74 4.09 -4.83
C CYS A 112 -6.87 5.49 -5.48
N ALA A 113 -7.96 5.75 -6.22
CA ALA A 113 -8.21 7.06 -6.81
C ALA A 113 -8.42 8.13 -5.74
N PHE A 114 -9.17 7.82 -4.69
CA PHE A 114 -9.32 8.73 -3.55
C PHE A 114 -7.97 9.05 -2.90
N LEU A 115 -7.18 8.02 -2.56
CA LEU A 115 -5.87 8.21 -1.92
C LEU A 115 -4.96 9.12 -2.76
N ALA A 116 -4.84 8.85 -4.06
CA ALA A 116 -4.00 9.65 -4.95
C ALA A 116 -4.51 11.09 -5.10
N ALA A 117 -5.82 11.31 -5.14
CA ALA A 117 -6.39 12.65 -5.25
C ALA A 117 -6.23 13.46 -3.95
N ASP A 118 -6.51 12.85 -2.80
CA ASP A 118 -6.47 13.52 -1.49
C ASP A 118 -5.03 13.77 -1.00
N LEU A 119 -4.07 12.97 -1.47
CA LEU A 119 -2.66 13.05 -1.09
C LEU A 119 -1.75 13.56 -2.23
N ARG A 120 -2.33 14.10 -3.31
CA ARG A 120 -1.60 14.48 -4.54
C ARG A 120 -0.40 15.40 -4.29
N GLU A 121 -0.51 16.33 -3.35
CA GLU A 121 0.55 17.30 -3.01
C GLU A 121 1.57 16.72 -2.02
N LEU A 122 1.27 15.57 -1.40
CA LEU A 122 2.10 14.96 -0.36
C LEU A 122 2.88 13.74 -0.87
N VAL A 123 2.29 12.97 -1.80
CA VAL A 123 2.78 11.65 -2.20
C VAL A 123 2.98 11.57 -3.72
N PRO A 124 4.21 11.81 -4.21
CA PRO A 124 4.53 11.75 -5.64
C PRO A 124 4.78 10.32 -6.15
N LEU A 125 5.08 9.36 -5.26
CA LEU A 125 5.45 7.99 -5.61
C LEU A 125 4.60 6.99 -4.83
N TRP A 126 4.04 6.01 -5.53
CA TRP A 126 3.15 5.01 -4.96
C TRP A 126 3.57 3.57 -5.24
N GLN A 127 3.52 2.78 -4.19
CA GLN A 127 3.43 1.32 -4.25
C GLN A 127 1.96 0.90 -4.30
N ILE A 128 1.55 0.19 -5.36
CA ILE A 128 0.15 -0.22 -5.60
C ILE A 128 -0.34 -1.27 -4.61
N ALA A 129 0.52 -2.21 -4.23
CA ALA A 129 0.27 -3.26 -3.25
C ALA A 129 1.60 -3.86 -2.80
N ASN A 130 1.62 -4.63 -1.72
CA ASN A 130 2.82 -5.32 -1.25
C ASN A 130 2.83 -6.78 -1.69
N GLU A 131 3.82 -7.16 -2.51
CA GLU A 131 4.20 -8.55 -2.75
C GLU A 131 3.04 -9.46 -3.15
N PHE A 132 2.24 -9.01 -4.12
CA PHE A 132 1.11 -9.76 -4.70
C PHE A 132 1.55 -10.97 -5.54
N ASP A 133 2.83 -11.32 -5.49
CA ASP A 133 3.44 -12.56 -5.94
C ASP A 133 3.67 -13.59 -4.81
N ILE A 134 3.36 -13.24 -3.56
CA ILE A 134 3.49 -14.12 -2.40
C ILE A 134 2.09 -14.36 -1.77
N PRO A 135 1.67 -15.63 -1.54
CA PRO A 135 0.34 -15.96 -1.01
C PRO A 135 -0.02 -15.27 0.31
N GLN A 136 0.99 -14.92 1.10
CA GLN A 136 0.83 -14.18 2.35
C GLN A 136 0.12 -12.83 2.15
N PHE A 137 0.29 -12.15 1.01
CA PHE A 137 -0.26 -10.80 0.81
C PHE A 137 -1.50 -10.77 -0.10
N PHE A 138 -1.55 -11.60 -1.15
CA PHE A 138 -2.73 -11.65 -2.01
C PHE A 138 -3.85 -12.57 -1.47
N GLY A 139 -3.53 -13.45 -0.51
CA GLY A 139 -4.52 -14.22 0.22
C GLY A 139 -5.37 -15.16 -0.65
N PRO A 140 -6.71 -15.06 -0.60
CA PRO A 140 -7.60 -15.98 -1.30
C PRO A 140 -7.66 -15.74 -2.82
N LEU A 141 -7.01 -14.69 -3.32
CA LEU A 141 -6.98 -14.39 -4.75
C LEU A 141 -6.14 -15.44 -5.49
N ASP A 142 -6.53 -15.79 -6.71
CA ASP A 142 -5.60 -16.40 -7.64
C ASP A 142 -4.66 -15.34 -8.26
N MET A 143 -3.66 -15.79 -9.02
CA MET A 143 -2.67 -14.88 -9.63
C MET A 143 -3.28 -13.92 -10.66
N ALA A 144 -4.34 -14.32 -11.37
CA ALA A 144 -5.00 -13.47 -12.35
C ALA A 144 -5.80 -12.37 -11.64
N GLN A 145 -6.49 -12.71 -10.56
CA GLN A 145 -7.19 -11.77 -9.69
C GLN A 145 -6.21 -10.81 -9.01
N ALA A 146 -5.08 -11.31 -8.50
CA ALA A 146 -4.03 -10.48 -7.91
C ALA A 146 -3.45 -9.49 -8.93
N ALA A 147 -3.13 -9.96 -10.15
CA ALA A 147 -2.69 -9.09 -11.24
C ALA A 147 -3.75 -8.03 -11.60
N LYS A 148 -5.03 -8.41 -11.61
CA LYS A 148 -6.13 -7.48 -11.90
C LYS A 148 -6.28 -6.39 -10.84
N VAL A 149 -6.07 -6.72 -9.56
CA VAL A 149 -6.03 -5.75 -8.47
C VAL A 149 -4.87 -4.76 -8.65
N LEU A 150 -3.67 -5.23 -9.02
CA LEU A 150 -2.54 -4.35 -9.33
C LEU A 150 -2.84 -3.42 -10.51
N GLU A 151 -3.44 -3.94 -11.58
CA GLU A 151 -3.82 -3.15 -12.75
C GLU A 151 -4.82 -2.05 -12.40
N GLU A 152 -5.95 -2.42 -11.76
CA GLU A 152 -7.01 -1.47 -11.44
C GLU A 152 -6.60 -0.50 -10.32
N GLY A 153 -5.75 -0.94 -9.38
CA GLY A 153 -5.12 -0.06 -8.41
C GLY A 153 -4.24 1.00 -9.08
N ALA A 154 -3.42 0.61 -10.07
CA ALA A 154 -2.62 1.56 -10.82
C ALA A 154 -3.48 2.56 -11.61
N ARG A 155 -4.56 2.08 -12.24
CA ARG A 155 -5.55 2.94 -12.92
C ARG A 155 -6.19 3.92 -11.95
N GLY A 156 -6.58 3.47 -10.76
CA GLY A 156 -7.12 4.32 -9.69
C GLY A 156 -6.15 5.41 -9.29
N LEU A 157 -4.92 5.04 -8.92
CA LEU A 157 -3.87 6.01 -8.54
C LEU A 157 -3.62 7.04 -9.64
N LYS A 158 -3.55 6.61 -10.91
CA LYS A 158 -3.39 7.52 -12.06
C LYS A 158 -4.61 8.40 -12.32
N GLN A 159 -5.81 7.92 -12.04
CA GLN A 159 -7.03 8.71 -12.13
C GLN A 159 -7.05 9.83 -11.08
N GLY A 160 -6.62 9.56 -9.85
CA GLY A 160 -6.55 10.56 -8.78
C GLY A 160 -5.36 11.53 -8.92
N ASN A 161 -4.23 11.04 -9.42
CA ASN A 161 -3.05 11.85 -9.71
C ASN A 161 -2.31 11.31 -10.96
N PRO A 162 -2.52 11.90 -12.15
CA PRO A 162 -1.87 11.47 -13.39
C PRO A 162 -0.33 11.56 -13.34
N HIS A 163 0.21 12.48 -12.53
CA HIS A 163 1.64 12.76 -12.40
C HIS A 163 2.34 11.85 -11.40
N ALA A 164 1.61 11.10 -10.57
CA ALA A 164 2.21 10.17 -9.62
C ALA A 164 3.03 9.09 -10.33
N ILE A 165 4.22 8.76 -9.82
CA ILE A 165 4.94 7.55 -10.20
C ILE A 165 4.27 6.38 -9.48
N VAL A 166 3.98 5.30 -10.19
CA VAL A 166 3.19 4.17 -9.67
C VAL A 166 3.85 2.86 -10.05
N GLY A 167 4.05 1.95 -9.09
CA GLY A 167 4.60 0.63 -9.35
C GLY A 167 4.20 -0.41 -8.30
N PRO A 168 4.29 -1.71 -8.61
CA PRO A 168 4.11 -2.77 -7.63
C PRO A 168 5.40 -2.95 -6.78
N ASN A 169 5.25 -3.49 -5.58
CA ASN A 169 6.38 -4.11 -4.86
C ASN A 169 6.25 -5.63 -5.02
N MET A 170 7.33 -6.28 -5.45
CA MET A 170 7.39 -7.72 -5.70
C MET A 170 8.59 -8.28 -4.96
N GLY A 171 8.46 -9.48 -4.39
CA GLY A 171 9.48 -10.06 -3.51
C GLY A 171 9.71 -11.57 -3.69
N GLY A 172 8.78 -12.25 -4.35
CA GLY A 172 8.82 -13.68 -4.67
C GLY A 172 9.32 -13.99 -6.08
N ILE A 173 9.74 -12.99 -6.86
CA ILE A 173 10.24 -13.20 -8.22
C ILE A 173 11.60 -13.92 -8.17
N LEU A 174 11.61 -15.21 -8.52
CA LEU A 174 12.82 -16.05 -8.59
C LEU A 174 13.77 -15.66 -9.75
N ARG A 175 13.31 -14.85 -10.70
CA ARG A 175 14.10 -14.36 -11.85
C ARG A 175 13.85 -12.87 -12.06
N GLY A 176 14.68 -12.03 -11.46
CA GLY A 176 14.70 -10.60 -11.77
C GLY A 176 15.28 -10.40 -13.18
N TYR A 177 14.44 -10.10 -14.16
CA TYR A 177 14.91 -9.55 -15.42
C TYR A 177 15.15 -8.06 -15.19
N TYR A 178 16.41 -7.68 -15.05
CA TYR A 178 16.80 -6.28 -15.20
C TYR A 178 16.59 -5.92 -16.68
N LEU A 179 15.64 -5.01 -16.94
CA LEU A 179 15.53 -4.32 -18.24
C LEU A 179 16.50 -3.14 -18.27
#